data_AF-A0A429E8N7-F1
#
_entry.id   AF-A0A429E8N7-F1
#
_cell.length_a   1.000
_cell.length_b   1.000
_cell.length_c   1.000
_cell.angle_alpha   90.00
_cell.angle_beta   90.00
_cell.angle_gamma   90.00
#
_symmetry.space_group_name_H-M   'P 1'
#
loop_
_entity.id
_entity.type
_entity.pdbx_description
1 polymer ?
#
loop_
_entity_poly.entity_id
_entity_poly.type
_entity_poly.pdbx_seq_one_letter_code
_entity_poly.pdbx_strand_id
1 'polypeptide(L)'
;MNDIDALREAWDEPAAPSSAARTGARAALMDRTAGRAPAAAPRHAPGGRLPRLGIRLAAVGALATAAVVGVTVLQSGGVDEHGRPAPVVPGIPAGPVANASELLERAAMSAETRAFTAPRPDQWVYVESRSRRGDTPNGPLSDDPADTRTNKSWTRADGKMIAYMENGRLERSPMIAGSPPSDYASLAKLPTDPDALLTWVYADMGGLGETAEGRYATAYTTLSTILRDNVLPPKLEAAVFRAIKQIPDVTLVEGRLDMSGRQAIALGRITEGYLHEEILFDPKTYGYLGERAVAIREHSTRGEDGTLAFRKGDLMRLTVQVKTGIVDDAGQLP
;
A
#
# COMPACT_ATOMS: atom_id res chain seq x y z
N MET A 1 8.50 -30.05 -25.20
CA MET A 1 9.31 -30.02 -23.96
C MET A 1 8.34 -29.86 -22.80
N ASN A 2 8.47 -30.66 -21.75
CA ASN A 2 7.62 -30.59 -20.55
C ASN A 2 8.23 -29.57 -19.57
N ASP A 3 7.40 -28.71 -18.99
CA ASP A 3 7.78 -27.60 -18.11
C ASP A 3 8.56 -28.05 -16.86
N ILE A 4 8.41 -29.31 -16.44
CA ILE A 4 9.17 -29.91 -15.33
C ILE A 4 10.65 -30.12 -15.69
N ASP A 5 10.95 -30.43 -16.95
CA ASP A 5 12.34 -30.67 -17.37
C ASP A 5 13.10 -29.34 -17.51
N ALA A 6 12.40 -28.28 -17.93
CA ALA A 6 12.94 -26.92 -18.01
C ALA A 6 13.29 -26.34 -16.62
N LEU A 7 12.52 -26.67 -15.59
CA LEU A 7 12.81 -26.25 -14.21
C LEU A 7 14.02 -26.98 -13.60
N ARG A 8 14.27 -28.22 -14.04
CA ARG A 8 15.38 -29.04 -13.54
C ARG A 8 16.72 -28.67 -14.19
N GLU A 9 16.69 -28.14 -15.42
CA GLU A 9 17.86 -27.60 -16.11
C GLU A 9 18.25 -26.19 -15.65
N ALA A 10 17.30 -25.43 -15.07
CA ALA A 10 17.53 -24.04 -14.65
C ALA A 10 18.10 -23.87 -13.24
N TRP A 11 18.14 -24.92 -12.42
CA TRP A 11 18.64 -24.87 -11.04
C TRP A 11 19.63 -26.01 -10.75
N ASP A 12 20.88 -25.64 -10.43
CA ASP A 12 21.85 -26.55 -9.85
C ASP A 12 21.33 -27.12 -8.53
N GLU A 13 21.39 -28.44 -8.35
CA GLU A 13 21.06 -29.08 -7.07
C GLU A 13 21.93 -28.46 -5.96
N PRO A 14 21.33 -27.91 -4.89
CA PRO A 14 22.10 -27.27 -3.84
C PRO A 14 23.02 -28.28 -3.17
N ALA A 15 24.28 -27.88 -2.97
CA ALA A 15 25.29 -28.75 -2.39
C ALA A 15 24.82 -29.34 -1.06
N ALA A 16 25.00 -30.65 -0.90
CA ALA A 16 24.60 -31.35 0.31
C ALA A 16 25.22 -30.67 1.56
N PRO A 17 24.47 -30.55 2.67
CA PRO A 17 24.95 -29.88 3.87
C PRO A 17 26.28 -30.46 4.35
N SER A 18 27.19 -29.59 4.78
CA SER A 18 28.51 -29.99 5.28
C SER A 18 28.38 -30.98 6.45
N SER A 19 29.39 -31.83 6.63
CA SER A 19 29.42 -32.79 7.75
C SER A 19 29.35 -32.07 9.11
N ALA A 20 29.94 -30.88 9.22
CA ALA A 20 29.85 -30.03 10.40
C ALA A 20 28.41 -29.56 10.69
N ALA A 21 27.67 -29.14 9.66
CA ALA A 21 26.27 -28.72 9.81
C ALA A 21 25.37 -29.89 10.24
N ARG A 22 25.60 -31.09 9.69
CA ARG A 22 24.89 -32.31 10.10
C ARG A 22 25.21 -32.73 11.53
N THR A 23 26.47 -32.65 11.94
CA THR A 23 26.88 -32.95 13.32
C THR A 23 26.29 -31.94 14.32
N GLY A 24 26.29 -30.64 13.99
CA GLY A 24 25.69 -29.60 14.81
C GLY A 24 24.18 -29.78 14.98
N ALA A 25 23.46 -30.09 13.89
CA ALA A 25 22.03 -30.37 13.94
C ALA A 25 21.70 -31.64 14.76
N ARG A 26 22.53 -32.68 14.66
CA ARG A 26 22.36 -33.92 15.43
C ARG A 26 22.63 -33.70 16.93
N ALA A 27 23.66 -32.93 17.27
CA ALA A 27 23.95 -32.56 18.66
C ALA A 27 22.82 -31.72 19.27
N ALA A 28 22.33 -30.72 18.54
CA ALA A 28 21.21 -29.88 18.96
C ALA A 28 19.90 -30.66 19.14
N LEU A 29 19.66 -31.69 18.31
CA LEU A 29 18.51 -32.58 18.46
C LEU A 29 18.62 -33.45 19.73
N MET A 30 19.81 -33.99 20.00
CA MET A 30 20.07 -34.86 21.16
C MET A 30 20.04 -34.08 22.49
N ASP A 31 20.49 -32.83 22.49
CA ASP A 31 20.43 -31.96 23.67
C ASP A 31 18.98 -31.59 24.02
N ARG A 32 18.15 -31.41 22.99
CA ARG A 32 16.72 -31.07 23.12
C ARG A 32 15.88 -32.27 23.58
N THR A 33 16.25 -33.50 23.21
CA THR A 33 15.60 -34.72 23.70
C THR A 33 16.08 -35.14 25.10
N ALA A 34 17.27 -34.72 25.53
CA ALA A 34 17.78 -34.97 26.88
C ALA A 34 17.20 -34.05 27.97
N GLY A 35 16.32 -33.10 27.61
CA GLY A 35 15.50 -32.34 28.55
C GLY A 35 16.26 -31.45 29.53
N ARG A 36 17.49 -31.04 29.22
CA ARG A 36 18.34 -30.27 30.14
C ARG A 36 18.35 -28.80 29.79
N ALA A 37 17.51 -28.01 30.47
CA ALA A 37 17.58 -26.55 30.43
C ALA A 37 18.85 -26.06 31.15
N PRO A 38 19.64 -25.12 30.60
CA PRO A 38 20.76 -24.54 31.34
C PRO A 38 20.27 -23.48 32.33
N ALA A 39 20.84 -23.56 33.55
CA ALA A 39 20.60 -22.67 34.67
C ALA A 39 21.26 -21.29 34.48
N ALA A 40 20.59 -20.25 34.99
CA ALA A 40 21.09 -18.88 35.02
C ALA A 40 22.31 -18.69 35.94
N ALA A 41 23.25 -17.84 35.51
CA ALA A 41 24.46 -17.46 36.25
C ALA A 41 24.75 -15.94 36.06
N PRO A 42 25.55 -15.29 36.94
CA PRO A 42 25.17 -14.01 37.53
C PRO A 42 25.93 -12.75 37.03
N ARG A 43 25.40 -11.60 37.48
CA ARG A 43 25.84 -10.21 37.26
C ARG A 43 27.27 -9.94 37.77
N HIS A 44 28.06 -9.18 37.02
CA HIS A 44 29.27 -8.50 37.50
C HIS A 44 29.23 -7.01 37.14
N ALA A 45 29.46 -6.16 38.15
CA ALA A 45 29.81 -4.75 38.03
C ALA A 45 31.33 -4.60 37.89
N PRO A 46 31.82 -3.45 37.39
CA PRO A 46 32.55 -2.58 38.32
C PRO A 46 32.22 -1.09 38.16
N GLY A 47 32.43 -0.35 39.25
CA GLY A 47 32.15 1.08 39.36
C GLY A 47 33.33 2.00 39.03
N GLY A 48 32.97 3.25 38.77
CA GLY A 48 33.85 4.43 38.82
C GLY A 48 33.00 5.67 39.12
N ARG A 49 33.36 6.42 40.17
CA ARG A 49 32.66 7.62 40.67
C ARG A 49 33.19 8.89 39.96
N LEU A 50 32.27 9.65 39.33
CA LEU A 50 32.00 11.12 39.34
C LEU A 50 33.16 12.15 39.54
N PRO A 51 33.08 13.36 38.92
CA PRO A 51 32.20 14.41 39.46
C PRO A 51 31.39 15.24 38.45
N ARG A 52 30.36 15.86 39.02
CA ARG A 52 29.41 16.82 38.45
C ARG A 52 30.10 18.17 38.23
N LEU A 53 29.86 18.81 37.09
CA LEU A 53 29.92 20.28 36.98
C LEU A 53 28.59 20.77 36.40
N GLY A 54 27.89 21.60 37.16
CA GLY A 54 26.72 22.31 36.70
C GLY A 54 27.12 23.66 36.09
N ILE A 55 26.39 24.08 35.05
CA ILE A 55 26.26 25.49 34.70
C ILE A 55 24.77 25.75 34.38
N ARG A 56 24.25 26.80 35.03
CA ARG A 56 22.92 27.37 34.87
C ARG A 56 22.89 28.32 33.66
N LEU A 57 21.74 28.36 32.98
CA LEU A 57 21.07 29.50 32.33
C LEU A 57 21.90 30.55 31.57
N ALA A 58 21.62 30.69 30.27
CA ALA A 58 21.33 31.99 29.65
C ALA A 58 20.41 31.80 28.44
N ALA A 59 19.45 32.71 28.31
CA ALA A 59 18.33 32.68 27.40
C ALA A 59 18.61 33.36 26.05
N VAL A 60 17.61 33.23 25.17
CA VAL A 60 17.28 34.08 24.01
C VAL A 60 17.88 33.64 22.67
N GLY A 61 16.99 33.12 21.83
CA GLY A 61 17.19 32.91 20.40
C GLY A 61 15.89 32.42 19.80
N ALA A 62 15.00 33.36 19.45
CA ALA A 62 13.76 33.08 18.76
C ALA A 62 14.06 32.36 17.43
N LEU A 63 13.64 31.11 17.34
CA LEU A 63 13.34 30.45 16.08
C LEU A 63 11.92 29.94 16.22
N ALA A 64 11.02 30.48 15.40
CA ALA A 64 9.72 29.90 15.18
C ALA A 64 9.95 28.46 14.67
N THR A 65 9.95 27.50 15.57
CA THR A 65 9.75 26.11 15.21
C THR A 65 8.29 26.02 14.78
N ALA A 66 8.03 26.20 13.49
CA ALA A 66 6.88 25.56 12.89
C ALA A 66 7.04 24.08 13.22
N ALA A 67 6.24 23.60 14.18
CA ALA A 67 6.17 22.20 14.50
C ALA A 67 5.62 21.52 13.25
N VAL A 68 6.51 21.04 12.39
CA VAL A 68 6.15 20.13 11.31
C VAL A 68 5.63 18.88 12.00
N VAL A 69 4.32 18.78 12.16
CA VAL A 69 3.66 17.52 12.50
C VAL A 69 3.64 16.67 11.23
N GLY A 70 4.82 16.28 10.77
CA GLY A 70 5.00 15.27 9.75
C GLY A 70 5.01 13.93 10.46
N VAL A 71 3.93 13.15 10.33
CA VAL A 71 3.96 11.75 10.74
C VAL A 71 4.86 11.01 9.75
N THR A 72 6.13 10.88 10.12
CA THR A 72 7.10 10.07 9.37
C THR A 72 6.96 8.62 9.80
N VAL A 73 6.56 7.76 8.87
CA VAL A 73 6.54 6.31 9.07
C VAL A 73 7.95 5.78 8.89
N LEU A 74 8.72 5.66 9.98
CA LEU A 74 9.97 4.91 10.02
C LEU A 74 9.65 3.44 10.36
N GLN A 75 9.87 2.52 9.41
CA GLN A 75 9.68 1.08 9.63
C GLN A 75 11.03 0.39 9.89
N SER A 76 11.40 0.25 11.17
CA SER A 76 12.43 -0.72 11.57
C SER A 76 11.78 -2.09 11.80
N GLY A 77 12.10 -3.06 10.96
CA GLY A 77 11.60 -4.44 11.09
C GLY A 77 12.26 -5.15 12.27
N GLY A 78 11.48 -5.47 13.30
CA GLY A 78 11.91 -6.31 14.41
C GLY A 78 11.80 -7.79 14.04
N VAL A 79 12.77 -8.59 14.50
CA VAL A 79 12.64 -10.05 14.59
C VAL A 79 12.27 -10.39 16.04
N ASP A 80 11.43 -11.41 16.23
CA ASP A 80 11.15 -11.91 17.59
C ASP A 80 12.38 -12.65 18.16
N GLU A 81 12.33 -13.03 19.44
CA GLU A 81 13.40 -13.79 20.09
C GLU A 81 13.73 -15.13 19.40
N HIS A 82 12.87 -15.59 18.48
CA HIS A 82 13.01 -16.82 17.71
C HIS A 82 13.44 -16.57 16.25
N GLY A 83 13.82 -15.34 15.90
CA GLY A 83 14.27 -14.97 14.55
C GLY A 83 13.16 -14.95 13.51
N ARG A 84 11.88 -15.01 13.92
CA ARG A 84 10.74 -14.87 13.00
C ARG A 84 10.46 -13.39 12.76
N PRO A 85 9.92 -13.03 11.59
CA PRO A 85 9.40 -11.68 11.37
C PRO A 85 8.38 -11.35 12.47
N ALA A 86 8.70 -10.39 13.34
CA ALA A 86 7.74 -9.92 14.31
C ALA A 86 6.74 -9.00 13.61
N PRO A 87 5.45 -9.03 14.00
CA PRO A 87 4.47 -8.13 13.43
C PRO A 87 4.87 -6.69 13.74
N VAL A 88 4.80 -5.85 12.71
CA VAL A 88 5.01 -4.40 12.86
C VAL A 88 3.85 -3.77 13.63
N VAL A 89 2.65 -4.37 13.55
CA VAL A 89 1.44 -3.96 14.26
C VAL A 89 1.09 -4.98 15.36
N PRO A 90 1.08 -4.60 16.65
CA PRO A 90 0.71 -5.49 17.74
C PRO A 90 -0.70 -6.07 17.56
N GLY A 91 -0.84 -7.39 17.73
CA GLY A 91 -2.13 -8.10 17.63
C GLY A 91 -2.53 -8.53 16.23
N ILE A 92 -1.75 -8.20 15.20
CA ILE A 92 -1.97 -8.67 13.82
C ILE A 92 -0.97 -9.78 13.52
N PRO A 93 -1.40 -10.96 13.04
CA PRO A 93 -0.47 -12.03 12.69
C PRO A 93 0.48 -11.60 11.58
N ALA A 94 1.79 -11.82 11.78
CA ALA A 94 2.79 -11.69 10.73
C ALA A 94 2.81 -12.95 9.84
N GLY A 95 3.13 -12.77 8.55
CA GLY A 95 3.39 -13.86 7.62
C GLY A 95 2.42 -13.94 6.44
N PRO A 96 2.53 -15.01 5.63
CA PRO A 96 1.69 -15.21 4.45
C PRO A 96 0.19 -15.16 4.78
N VAL A 97 -0.59 -14.67 3.83
CA VAL A 97 -2.06 -14.69 3.86
C VAL A 97 -2.55 -15.87 3.03
N ALA A 98 -3.55 -16.60 3.51
CA ALA A 98 -4.05 -17.81 2.85
C ALA A 98 -5.08 -17.50 1.76
N ASN A 99 -5.82 -16.39 1.88
CA ASN A 99 -6.86 -15.98 0.92
C ASN A 99 -7.17 -14.47 1.00
N ALA A 100 -8.00 -14.00 0.06
CA ALA A 100 -8.42 -12.60 -0.06
C ALA A 100 -9.12 -12.06 1.20
N SER A 101 -10.02 -12.86 1.78
CA SER A 101 -10.79 -12.48 2.97
C SER A 101 -9.87 -12.25 4.19
N GLU A 102 -8.86 -13.09 4.35
CA GLU A 102 -7.85 -12.93 5.41
C GLU A 102 -6.98 -11.70 5.18
N LEU A 103 -6.52 -11.46 3.95
CA LEU A 103 -5.74 -10.26 3.61
C LEU A 103 -6.51 -8.99 3.98
N LEU A 104 -7.75 -8.87 3.52
CA LEU A 104 -8.58 -7.69 3.72
C LEU A 104 -8.95 -7.48 5.19
N GLU A 105 -9.16 -8.55 5.96
CA GLU A 105 -9.38 -8.41 7.40
C GLU A 105 -8.12 -7.93 8.14
N ARG A 106 -6.94 -8.47 7.81
CA ARG A 106 -5.67 -8.00 8.38
C ARG A 106 -5.37 -6.56 7.99
N ALA A 107 -5.68 -6.17 6.74
CA ALA A 107 -5.59 -4.79 6.26
C ALA A 107 -6.51 -3.85 7.07
N ALA A 108 -7.75 -4.26 7.31
CA ALA A 108 -8.71 -3.49 8.11
C ALA A 108 -8.25 -3.32 9.56
N MET A 109 -7.84 -4.42 10.21
CA MET A 109 -7.29 -4.36 11.57
C MET A 109 -6.05 -3.45 11.64
N SER A 110 -5.16 -3.52 10.64
CA SER A 110 -3.96 -2.70 10.58
C SER A 110 -4.29 -1.23 10.47
N ALA A 111 -5.22 -0.87 9.57
CA ALA A 111 -5.70 0.50 9.43
C ALA A 111 -6.27 1.04 10.75
N GLU A 112 -7.07 0.26 11.48
CA GLU A 112 -7.70 0.67 12.75
C GLU A 112 -6.70 1.03 13.86
N THR A 113 -5.50 0.47 13.83
CA THR A 113 -4.45 0.79 14.82
C THR A 113 -3.71 2.09 14.53
N ARG A 114 -3.87 2.67 13.35
CA ARG A 114 -3.09 3.82 12.92
C ARG A 114 -3.54 5.10 13.60
N ALA A 115 -2.61 5.84 14.18
CA ALA A 115 -2.86 7.20 14.63
C ALA A 115 -3.20 8.10 13.43
N PHE A 116 -4.19 8.97 13.60
CA PHE A 116 -4.67 9.81 12.51
C PHE A 116 -5.13 11.18 13.01
N THR A 117 -4.76 12.22 12.28
CA THR A 117 -5.23 13.60 12.49
C THR A 117 -5.81 14.09 11.17
N ALA A 118 -7.07 14.53 11.19
CA ALA A 118 -7.72 15.04 9.99
C ALA A 118 -7.10 16.37 9.54
N PRO A 119 -6.98 16.63 8.23
CA PRO A 119 -6.55 17.91 7.72
C PRO A 119 -7.59 18.98 8.06
N ARG A 120 -7.11 20.18 8.38
CA ARG A 120 -7.95 21.38 8.40
C ARG A 120 -8.31 21.77 6.95
N PRO A 121 -9.42 22.49 6.72
CA PRO A 121 -9.87 22.85 5.37
C PRO A 121 -8.85 23.61 4.52
N ASP A 122 -7.91 24.32 5.15
CA ASP A 122 -6.86 25.09 4.50
C ASP A 122 -5.60 24.28 4.16
N GLN A 123 -5.44 23.09 4.75
CA GLN A 123 -4.32 22.17 4.52
C GLN A 123 -4.50 21.35 3.24
N TRP A 124 -3.45 20.62 2.87
CA TRP A 124 -3.37 19.86 1.63
C TRP A 124 -3.06 18.39 1.90
N VAL A 125 -3.78 17.51 1.22
CA VAL A 125 -3.47 16.08 1.10
C VAL A 125 -2.41 15.90 0.04
N TYR A 126 -1.23 15.43 0.43
CA TYR A 126 -0.12 15.12 -0.45
C TYR A 126 -0.15 13.65 -0.89
N VAL A 127 0.04 13.41 -2.18
CA VAL A 127 0.26 12.07 -2.74
C VAL A 127 1.48 12.09 -3.67
N GLU A 128 2.44 11.22 -3.38
CA GLU A 128 3.56 10.87 -4.26
C GLU A 128 3.36 9.47 -4.79
N SER A 129 3.36 9.32 -6.11
CA SER A 129 3.28 8.02 -6.76
C SER A 129 4.31 7.91 -7.87
N ARG A 130 4.68 6.69 -8.19
CA ARG A 130 5.34 6.37 -9.46
C ARG A 130 4.32 5.69 -10.35
N SER A 131 4.20 6.14 -11.59
CA SER A 131 3.34 5.49 -12.58
C SER A 131 4.07 5.29 -13.91
N ARG A 132 3.76 4.18 -14.58
CA ARG A 132 4.15 3.97 -15.98
C ARG A 132 3.25 4.84 -16.85
N ARG A 133 3.80 5.51 -17.87
CA ARG A 133 3.01 6.19 -18.91
C ARG A 133 3.04 5.42 -20.22
N GLY A 134 1.98 5.57 -21.00
CA GLY A 134 1.93 5.22 -22.42
C GLY A 134 1.93 6.48 -23.29
N ASP A 135 2.00 6.27 -24.60
CA ASP A 135 2.04 7.35 -25.59
C ASP A 135 0.67 7.99 -25.85
N THR A 136 -0.40 7.27 -25.55
CA THR A 136 -1.77 7.73 -25.78
C THR A 136 -2.56 7.83 -24.47
N PRO A 137 -3.38 8.88 -24.30
CA PRO A 137 -4.34 8.93 -23.20
C PRO A 137 -5.25 7.69 -23.22
N ASN A 138 -5.47 7.08 -22.05
CA ASN A 138 -6.31 5.88 -21.86
C ASN A 138 -5.88 4.62 -22.64
N GLY A 139 -4.75 4.64 -23.35
CA GLY A 139 -4.21 3.50 -24.06
C GLY A 139 -3.34 2.60 -23.17
N PRO A 140 -2.78 1.51 -23.76
CA PRO A 140 -1.76 0.71 -23.11
C PRO A 140 -0.58 1.56 -22.64
N LEU A 141 -0.03 1.20 -21.49
CA LEU A 141 1.18 1.78 -20.94
C LEU A 141 2.42 1.21 -21.65
N SER A 142 3.50 1.98 -21.65
CA SER A 142 4.78 1.55 -22.22
C SER A 142 5.32 0.31 -21.52
N ASP A 143 5.94 -0.59 -22.29
CA ASP A 143 6.67 -1.74 -21.77
C ASP A 143 8.07 -1.35 -21.27
N ASP A 144 8.59 -0.16 -21.61
CA ASP A 144 9.92 0.30 -21.21
C ASP A 144 9.92 0.80 -19.75
N PRO A 145 10.71 0.18 -18.84
CA PRO A 145 10.96 0.65 -17.49
C PRO A 145 11.39 2.11 -17.34
N ALA A 146 11.99 2.72 -18.36
CA ALA A 146 12.39 4.12 -18.38
C ALA A 146 11.20 5.10 -18.40
N ASP A 147 10.02 4.68 -18.86
CA ASP A 147 8.82 5.52 -18.94
C ASP A 147 8.05 5.67 -17.61
N THR A 148 8.69 5.32 -16.49
CA THR A 148 8.13 5.55 -15.16
C THR A 148 8.39 6.98 -14.76
N ARG A 149 7.33 7.68 -14.37
CA ARG A 149 7.40 9.04 -13.86
C ARG A 149 6.97 9.07 -12.42
N THR A 150 7.61 9.95 -11.65
CA THR A 150 7.13 10.29 -10.32
C THR A 150 6.13 11.44 -10.47
N ASN A 151 4.93 11.24 -9.93
CA ASN A 151 3.90 12.26 -9.88
C ASN A 151 3.76 12.70 -8.42
N LYS A 152 3.63 14.02 -8.24
CA LYS A 152 3.39 14.64 -6.95
C LYS A 152 2.16 15.53 -7.11
N SER A 153 1.17 15.31 -6.27
CA SER A 153 -0.04 16.11 -6.22
C SER A 153 -0.34 16.54 -4.79
N TRP A 154 -1.00 17.69 -4.69
CA TRP A 154 -1.55 18.24 -3.48
C TRP A 154 -3.00 18.58 -3.74
N THR A 155 -3.92 17.94 -3.04
CA THR A 155 -5.35 18.26 -3.08
C THR A 155 -5.70 19.05 -1.83
N ARG A 156 -6.24 20.26 -1.98
CA ARG A 156 -6.65 21.06 -0.82
C ARG A 156 -7.84 20.38 -0.13
N ALA A 157 -7.83 20.34 1.19
CA ALA A 157 -8.83 19.60 1.96
C ALA A 157 -10.26 20.14 1.81
N ASP A 158 -10.42 21.41 1.44
CA ASP A 158 -11.72 22.01 1.08
C ASP A 158 -12.23 21.60 -0.32
N GLY A 159 -11.46 20.82 -1.08
CA GLY A 159 -11.83 20.30 -2.40
C GLY A 159 -11.80 21.33 -3.52
N LYS A 160 -11.28 22.55 -3.29
CA LYS A 160 -11.38 23.65 -4.26
C LYS A 160 -10.18 23.78 -5.18
N MET A 161 -9.02 23.28 -4.77
CA MET A 161 -7.76 23.46 -5.47
C MET A 161 -6.97 22.17 -5.53
N ILE A 162 -6.30 21.97 -6.66
CA ILE A 162 -5.25 20.98 -6.81
C ILE A 162 -3.95 21.68 -7.18
N ALA A 163 -2.84 21.12 -6.74
CA ALA A 163 -1.52 21.48 -7.23
C ALA A 163 -0.77 20.21 -7.65
N TYR A 164 0.10 20.34 -8.63
CA TYR A 164 0.90 19.22 -9.12
C TYR A 164 2.22 19.71 -9.69
N MET A 165 3.19 18.80 -9.81
CA MET A 165 4.46 19.10 -10.47
C MET A 165 4.33 18.90 -11.98
N GLU A 166 4.58 19.94 -12.75
CA GLU A 166 4.64 19.91 -14.21
C GLU A 166 5.97 20.50 -14.67
N ASN A 167 6.76 19.74 -15.44
CA ASN A 167 8.07 20.17 -15.95
C ASN A 167 8.99 20.78 -14.86
N GLY A 168 8.94 20.23 -13.65
CA GLY A 168 9.75 20.70 -12.51
C GLY A 168 9.20 21.95 -11.81
N ARG A 169 8.03 22.45 -12.18
CA ARG A 169 7.36 23.60 -11.57
C ARG A 169 6.10 23.15 -10.85
N LEU A 170 5.78 23.83 -9.75
CA LEU A 170 4.51 23.64 -9.06
C LEU A 170 3.44 24.45 -9.80
N GLU A 171 2.47 23.76 -10.38
CA GLU A 171 1.30 24.36 -10.98
C GLU A 171 0.09 24.20 -10.06
N ARG A 172 -0.83 25.16 -10.08
CA ARG A 172 -2.05 25.17 -9.27
C ARG A 172 -3.24 25.45 -10.16
N SER A 173 -4.33 24.72 -9.95
CA SER A 173 -5.57 24.93 -10.68
C SER A 173 -6.78 24.73 -9.77
N PRO A 174 -7.92 25.37 -10.08
CA PRO A 174 -9.19 25.00 -9.48
C PRO A 174 -9.44 23.51 -9.69
N MET A 175 -9.87 22.82 -8.64
CA MET A 175 -10.31 21.44 -8.77
C MET A 175 -11.62 21.43 -9.56
N ILE A 176 -11.61 20.77 -10.71
CA ILE A 176 -12.84 20.45 -11.42
C ILE A 176 -13.48 19.30 -10.64
N ALA A 177 -14.70 19.50 -10.15
CA ALA A 177 -15.42 18.48 -9.39
C ALA A 177 -15.51 17.20 -10.24
N GLY A 178 -14.86 16.14 -9.75
CA GLY A 178 -14.93 14.79 -10.32
C GLY A 178 -15.96 13.94 -9.60
N SER A 179 -15.70 12.63 -9.49
CA SER A 179 -16.50 11.71 -8.69
C SER A 179 -16.46 12.09 -7.19
N PRO A 180 -17.60 12.08 -6.48
CA PRO A 180 -17.65 12.25 -5.03
C PRO A 180 -16.81 11.19 -4.29
N PRO A 181 -16.29 11.49 -3.09
CA PRO A 181 -16.31 12.80 -2.42
C PRO A 181 -15.22 13.74 -2.98
N SER A 182 -15.59 15.00 -3.23
CA SER A 182 -14.69 16.02 -3.80
C SER A 182 -13.91 16.82 -2.76
N ASP A 183 -14.23 16.67 -1.47
CA ASP A 183 -13.56 17.34 -0.35
C ASP A 183 -13.38 16.39 0.85
N TYR A 184 -12.45 16.75 1.74
CA TYR A 184 -12.09 15.89 2.87
C TYR A 184 -13.22 15.74 3.89
N ALA A 185 -14.03 16.77 4.10
CA ALA A 185 -15.11 16.72 5.08
C ALA A 185 -16.23 15.78 4.63
N SER A 186 -16.51 15.74 3.33
CA SER A 186 -17.43 14.78 2.70
C SER A 186 -16.86 13.37 2.72
N LEU A 187 -15.57 13.19 2.42
CA LEU A 187 -14.87 11.92 2.55
C LEU A 187 -14.93 11.35 3.98
N ALA A 188 -14.65 12.19 4.98
CA ALA A 188 -14.66 11.79 6.38
C ALA A 188 -16.06 11.43 6.92
N LYS A 189 -17.13 11.80 6.21
CA LYS A 189 -18.52 11.48 6.55
C LYS A 189 -19.04 10.23 5.84
N LEU A 190 -18.26 9.61 4.97
CA LEU A 190 -18.65 8.36 4.34
C LEU A 190 -18.95 7.29 5.40
N PRO A 191 -19.89 6.37 5.14
CA PRO A 191 -20.20 5.30 6.07
C PRO A 191 -18.97 4.46 6.40
N THR A 192 -18.75 4.18 7.69
CA THR A 192 -17.70 3.26 8.15
C THR A 192 -18.21 1.84 8.40
N ASP A 193 -19.47 1.58 8.05
CA ASP A 193 -20.04 0.24 7.95
C ASP A 193 -19.89 -0.24 6.49
N PRO A 194 -19.35 -1.44 6.24
CA PRO A 194 -19.03 -1.90 4.88
C PRO A 194 -20.27 -2.07 3.99
N ASP A 195 -21.40 -2.51 4.54
CA ASP A 195 -22.65 -2.69 3.78
C ASP A 195 -23.22 -1.32 3.39
N ALA A 196 -23.23 -0.37 4.34
CA ALA A 196 -23.64 1.00 4.10
C ALA A 196 -22.71 1.73 3.13
N LEU A 197 -21.40 1.46 3.18
CA LEU A 197 -20.42 2.02 2.26
C LEU A 197 -20.64 1.51 0.84
N LEU A 198 -20.84 0.21 0.64
CA LEU A 198 -21.20 -0.33 -0.68
C LEU A 198 -22.52 0.24 -1.18
N THR A 199 -23.52 0.37 -0.31
CA THR A 199 -24.79 1.00 -0.65
C THR A 199 -24.59 2.44 -1.12
N TRP A 200 -23.73 3.21 -0.45
CA TRP A 200 -23.36 4.55 -0.87
C TRP A 200 -22.67 4.55 -2.24
N VAL A 201 -21.68 3.66 -2.45
CA VAL A 201 -20.99 3.53 -3.74
C VAL A 201 -21.97 3.23 -4.86
N TYR A 202 -22.97 2.36 -4.64
CA TYR A 202 -23.97 2.06 -5.67
C TYR A 202 -24.96 3.19 -5.91
N ALA A 203 -25.29 3.99 -4.88
CA ALA A 203 -26.23 5.10 -4.99
C ALA A 203 -25.63 6.31 -5.72
N ASP A 204 -24.36 6.63 -5.45
CA ASP A 204 -23.66 7.77 -6.05
C ASP A 204 -23.50 7.62 -7.58
N MET A 205 -23.49 6.37 -8.06
CA MET A 205 -23.18 6.02 -9.45
C MET A 205 -24.36 6.15 -10.43
N GLY A 206 -25.53 6.61 -9.99
CA GLY A 206 -26.59 7.09 -10.89
C GLY A 206 -27.03 6.17 -12.04
N GLY A 207 -26.82 4.85 -11.92
CA GLY A 207 -27.16 3.86 -12.96
C GLY A 207 -25.98 3.16 -13.65
N LEU A 208 -24.73 3.43 -13.29
CA LEU A 208 -23.57 2.68 -13.82
C LEU A 208 -23.43 1.32 -13.14
N GLY A 209 -24.04 0.31 -13.77
CA GLY A 209 -24.10 -1.07 -13.29
C GLY A 209 -25.50 -1.66 -13.45
N GLU A 210 -26.06 -1.63 -14.66
CA GLU A 210 -27.37 -2.23 -14.95
C GLU A 210 -27.41 -3.72 -14.53
N THR A 211 -26.26 -4.39 -14.62
CA THR A 211 -26.05 -5.78 -14.19
C THR A 211 -25.38 -5.85 -12.83
N ALA A 212 -25.55 -6.99 -12.14
CA ALA A 212 -24.84 -7.25 -10.88
C ALA A 212 -23.31 -7.14 -11.07
N GLU A 213 -22.79 -7.69 -12.16
CA GLU A 213 -21.35 -7.63 -12.45
C GLU A 213 -20.85 -6.20 -12.68
N GLY A 214 -21.61 -5.40 -13.43
CA GLY A 214 -21.28 -3.98 -13.62
C GLY A 214 -21.22 -3.22 -12.29
N ARG A 215 -22.15 -3.49 -11.36
CA ARG A 215 -22.10 -2.90 -10.01
C ARG A 215 -20.85 -3.32 -9.27
N TYR A 216 -20.52 -4.61 -9.27
CA TYR A 216 -19.34 -5.10 -8.57
C TYR A 216 -18.06 -4.47 -9.13
N ALA A 217 -17.92 -4.41 -10.46
CA ALA A 217 -16.77 -3.79 -11.12
C ALA A 217 -16.63 -2.32 -10.71
N THR A 218 -17.72 -1.55 -10.81
CA THR A 218 -17.77 -0.17 -10.35
C THR A 218 -17.36 -0.02 -8.89
N ALA A 219 -17.90 -0.85 -7.99
CA ALA A 219 -17.55 -0.76 -6.58
C ALA A 219 -16.06 -1.01 -6.33
N TYR A 220 -15.48 -1.99 -7.01
CA TYR A 220 -14.07 -2.29 -6.89
C TYR A 220 -13.20 -1.12 -7.38
N THR A 221 -13.50 -0.55 -8.55
CA THR A 221 -12.77 0.59 -9.12
C THR A 221 -12.91 1.86 -8.26
N THR A 222 -14.10 2.16 -7.76
CA THR A 222 -14.36 3.32 -6.90
C THR A 222 -13.61 3.19 -5.57
N LEU A 223 -13.71 2.03 -4.91
CA LEU A 223 -13.00 1.79 -3.64
C LEU A 223 -11.47 1.80 -3.82
N SER A 224 -10.94 1.26 -4.92
CA SER A 224 -9.52 1.37 -5.27
C SER A 224 -9.08 2.82 -5.46
N THR A 225 -9.92 3.64 -6.09
CA THR A 225 -9.65 5.08 -6.31
C THR A 225 -9.63 5.85 -4.99
N ILE A 226 -10.56 5.54 -4.08
CA ILE A 226 -10.60 6.12 -2.73
C ILE A 226 -9.29 5.82 -1.97
N LEU A 227 -8.78 4.58 -2.04
CA LEU A 227 -7.50 4.20 -1.42
C LEU A 227 -6.30 4.92 -2.05
N ARG A 228 -6.31 5.08 -3.38
CA ARG A 228 -5.20 5.67 -4.13
C ARG A 228 -5.00 7.16 -3.86
N ASP A 229 -6.10 7.91 -3.91
CA ASP A 229 -6.07 9.37 -4.04
C ASP A 229 -6.19 10.12 -2.71
N ASN A 230 -6.43 9.41 -1.59
CA ASN A 230 -6.75 10.03 -0.31
C ASN A 230 -5.88 9.52 0.84
N VAL A 231 -5.78 10.36 1.88
CA VAL A 231 -5.35 9.93 3.22
C VAL A 231 -6.62 9.66 4.04
N LEU A 232 -6.96 8.40 4.21
CA LEU A 232 -8.23 7.99 4.82
C LEU A 232 -8.18 8.02 6.36
N PRO A 233 -9.30 8.41 7.02
CA PRO A 233 -9.47 8.11 8.44
C PRO A 233 -9.40 6.59 8.66
N PRO A 234 -8.71 6.10 9.72
CA PRO A 234 -8.51 4.68 10.00
C PRO A 234 -9.75 3.80 9.88
N LYS A 235 -10.87 4.23 10.46
CA LYS A 235 -12.14 3.50 10.43
C LYS A 235 -12.75 3.41 9.03
N LEU A 236 -12.57 4.47 8.22
CA LEU A 236 -13.06 4.48 6.84
C LEU A 236 -12.20 3.57 5.97
N GLU A 237 -10.88 3.60 6.10
CA GLU A 237 -9.99 2.70 5.36
C GLU A 237 -10.26 1.23 5.69
N ALA A 238 -10.48 0.91 6.97
CA ALA A 238 -10.89 -0.42 7.39
C ALA A 238 -12.25 -0.82 6.79
N ALA A 239 -13.21 0.10 6.74
CA ALA A 239 -14.49 -0.12 6.08
C ALA A 239 -14.32 -0.35 4.57
N VAL A 240 -13.43 0.37 3.89
CA VAL A 240 -13.11 0.16 2.47
C VAL A 240 -12.56 -1.25 2.24
N PHE A 241 -11.60 -1.72 3.05
CA PHE A 241 -11.09 -3.10 2.92
C PHE A 241 -12.18 -4.15 3.18
N ARG A 242 -13.01 -3.96 4.21
CA ARG A 242 -14.13 -4.86 4.49
C ARG A 242 -15.23 -4.81 3.43
N ALA A 243 -15.43 -3.67 2.77
CA ALA A 243 -16.35 -3.53 1.64
C ALA A 243 -15.81 -4.29 0.41
N ILE A 244 -14.52 -4.16 0.07
CA ILE A 244 -13.89 -4.93 -1.01
C ILE A 244 -14.04 -6.44 -0.78
N LYS A 245 -13.96 -6.89 0.48
CA LYS A 245 -14.10 -8.30 0.85
C LYS A 245 -15.47 -8.90 0.52
N GLN A 246 -16.51 -8.06 0.44
CA GLN A 246 -17.87 -8.50 0.10
C GLN A 246 -18.11 -8.53 -1.41
N ILE A 247 -17.19 -7.99 -2.21
CA ILE A 247 -17.30 -7.98 -3.66
C ILE A 247 -16.95 -9.38 -4.19
N PRO A 248 -17.83 -10.03 -4.98
CA PRO A 248 -17.54 -11.33 -5.56
C PRO A 248 -16.30 -11.35 -6.47
N ASP A 249 -15.72 -12.54 -6.64
CA ASP A 249 -14.61 -12.83 -7.55
C ASP A 249 -13.31 -12.05 -7.31
N VAL A 250 -13.17 -11.48 -6.10
CA VAL A 250 -11.93 -10.85 -5.62
C VAL A 250 -11.03 -11.92 -5.00
N THR A 251 -9.84 -12.11 -5.58
CA THR A 251 -8.93 -13.23 -5.27
C THR A 251 -7.49 -12.78 -5.06
N LEU A 252 -6.69 -13.60 -4.36
CA LEU A 252 -5.25 -13.35 -4.27
C LEU A 252 -4.57 -13.65 -5.61
N VAL A 253 -3.55 -12.87 -5.91
CA VAL A 253 -2.70 -13.07 -7.09
C VAL A 253 -1.31 -13.46 -6.62
N GLU A 254 -0.81 -14.60 -7.11
CA GLU A 254 0.45 -15.17 -6.66
C GLU A 254 1.68 -14.36 -7.09
N GLY A 255 2.73 -14.41 -6.26
CA GLY A 255 4.10 -14.06 -6.65
C GLY A 255 4.33 -12.63 -7.12
N ARG A 256 3.67 -11.63 -6.52
CA ARG A 256 3.73 -10.26 -7.03
C ARG A 256 4.88 -9.42 -6.46
N LEU A 257 5.51 -8.66 -7.35
CA LEU A 257 6.42 -7.57 -7.04
C LEU A 257 5.80 -6.23 -7.50
N ASP A 258 6.13 -5.16 -6.81
CA ASP A 258 5.86 -3.80 -7.26
C ASP A 258 6.84 -3.38 -8.37
N MET A 259 6.66 -2.18 -8.94
CA MET A 259 7.52 -1.67 -10.01
C MET A 259 8.99 -1.43 -9.60
N SER A 260 9.29 -1.46 -8.31
CA SER A 260 10.66 -1.32 -7.76
C SER A 260 11.26 -2.68 -7.38
N GLY A 261 10.59 -3.79 -7.72
CA GLY A 261 11.03 -5.15 -7.38
C GLY A 261 10.79 -5.53 -5.91
N ARG A 262 10.08 -4.71 -5.13
CA ARG A 262 9.72 -5.04 -3.75
C ARG A 262 8.53 -5.98 -3.76
N GLN A 263 8.56 -6.97 -2.86
CA GLN A 263 7.45 -7.90 -2.70
C GLN A 263 6.16 -7.18 -2.31
N ALA A 264 5.08 -7.47 -3.03
CA ALA A 264 3.75 -6.96 -2.75
C ALA A 264 2.76 -8.13 -2.72
N ILE A 265 1.73 -8.02 -1.90
CA ILE A 265 0.58 -8.92 -1.99
C ILE A 265 -0.39 -8.29 -2.98
N ALA A 266 -0.84 -9.04 -3.98
CA ALA A 266 -1.80 -8.54 -4.95
C ALA A 266 -3.16 -9.20 -4.73
N LEU A 267 -4.20 -8.38 -4.81
CA LEU A 267 -5.59 -8.79 -4.77
C LEU A 267 -6.23 -8.36 -6.08
N GLY A 268 -6.82 -9.28 -6.83
CA GLY A 268 -7.29 -9.04 -8.18
C GLY A 268 -8.69 -9.55 -8.46
N ARG A 269 -9.34 -8.92 -9.42
CA ARG A 269 -10.57 -9.41 -10.07
C ARG A 269 -10.59 -9.05 -11.53
N ILE A 270 -11.46 -9.71 -12.29
CA ILE A 270 -11.77 -9.29 -13.66
C ILE A 270 -12.87 -8.23 -13.61
N THR A 271 -12.71 -7.17 -14.39
CA THR A 271 -13.70 -6.12 -14.63
C THR A 271 -13.90 -5.94 -16.14
N GLU A 272 -15.11 -5.50 -16.51
CA GLU A 272 -15.53 -5.31 -17.92
C GLU A 272 -15.37 -6.57 -18.80
N GLY A 273 -15.14 -7.73 -18.17
CA GLY A 273 -14.85 -8.99 -18.80
C GLY A 273 -13.51 -9.09 -19.53
N TYR A 274 -12.63 -8.07 -19.52
CA TYR A 274 -11.33 -8.13 -20.20
C TYR A 274 -10.16 -7.58 -19.40
N LEU A 275 -10.41 -6.85 -18.32
CA LEU A 275 -9.37 -6.17 -17.54
C LEU A 275 -9.19 -6.91 -16.21
N HIS A 276 -7.98 -7.37 -15.91
CA HIS A 276 -7.65 -7.87 -14.58
C HIS A 276 -7.08 -6.74 -13.75
N GLU A 277 -7.85 -6.25 -12.79
CA GLU A 277 -7.50 -5.12 -11.93
C GLU A 277 -7.04 -5.60 -10.56
N GLU A 278 -5.88 -5.13 -10.15
CA GLU A 278 -5.16 -5.57 -8.96
C GLU A 278 -4.90 -4.39 -8.03
N ILE A 279 -5.21 -4.56 -6.74
CA ILE A 279 -4.75 -3.69 -5.65
C ILE A 279 -3.50 -4.34 -5.04
N LEU A 280 -2.45 -3.55 -4.85
CA LEU A 280 -1.19 -3.99 -4.27
C LEU A 280 -1.15 -3.58 -2.79
N PHE A 281 -0.71 -4.50 -1.93
CA PHE A 281 -0.63 -4.34 -0.50
C PHE A 281 0.78 -4.56 0.02
N ASP A 282 1.15 -3.83 1.06
CA ASP A 282 2.42 -4.02 1.76
C ASP A 282 2.36 -5.33 2.55
N PRO A 283 3.31 -6.26 2.37
CA PRO A 283 3.26 -7.56 3.04
C PRO A 283 3.45 -7.50 4.55
N LYS A 284 3.92 -6.36 5.10
CA LYS A 284 4.17 -6.18 6.54
C LYS A 284 3.05 -5.42 7.22
N THR A 285 2.56 -4.34 6.59
CA THR A 285 1.52 -3.49 7.18
C THR A 285 0.14 -3.75 6.62
N TYR A 286 0.02 -4.49 5.51
CA TYR A 286 -1.24 -4.69 4.78
C TYR A 286 -1.90 -3.37 4.34
N GLY A 287 -1.14 -2.27 4.29
CA GLY A 287 -1.60 -1.00 3.75
C GLY A 287 -1.58 -1.00 2.22
N TYR A 288 -2.35 -0.11 1.61
CA TYR A 288 -2.33 0.13 0.17
C TYR A 288 -0.91 0.54 -0.29
N LEU A 289 -0.41 -0.10 -1.34
CA LEU A 289 0.86 0.24 -2.00
C LEU A 289 0.67 0.76 -3.42
N GLY A 290 -0.45 0.49 -4.06
CA GLY A 290 -0.62 0.81 -5.47
C GLY A 290 -1.61 -0.10 -6.16
N GLU A 291 -1.53 -0.08 -7.48
CA GLU A 291 -2.49 -0.73 -8.35
C GLU A 291 -1.86 -1.11 -9.68
N ARG A 292 -2.41 -2.16 -10.26
CA ARG A 292 -2.06 -2.65 -11.59
C ARG A 292 -3.31 -3.08 -12.33
N ALA A 293 -3.35 -2.89 -13.64
CA ALA A 293 -4.39 -3.46 -14.47
C ALA A 293 -3.77 -4.01 -15.76
N VAL A 294 -4.19 -5.20 -16.17
CA VAL A 294 -3.68 -5.89 -17.36
C VAL A 294 -4.85 -6.39 -18.20
N ALA A 295 -4.82 -6.16 -19.50
CA ALA A 295 -5.78 -6.77 -20.41
C ALA A 295 -5.54 -8.28 -20.50
N ILE A 296 -6.52 -9.12 -20.16
CA ILE A 296 -6.40 -10.58 -20.20
C ILE A 296 -6.85 -11.19 -21.54
N ARG A 297 -7.47 -10.37 -22.39
CA ARG A 297 -7.86 -10.71 -23.76
C ARG A 297 -7.91 -9.46 -24.61
N GLU A 298 -8.03 -9.65 -25.91
CA GLU A 298 -8.23 -8.55 -26.85
C GLU A 298 -9.53 -7.81 -26.53
N HIS A 299 -9.47 -6.48 -26.61
CA HIS A 299 -10.60 -5.61 -26.40
C HIS A 299 -10.42 -4.32 -27.21
N SER A 300 -11.51 -3.64 -27.50
CA SER A 300 -11.44 -2.30 -28.08
C SER A 300 -12.47 -1.40 -27.45
N THR A 301 -12.05 -0.17 -27.17
CA THR A 301 -12.92 0.89 -26.67
C THR A 301 -13.03 1.97 -27.74
N ARG A 302 -14.17 2.65 -27.79
CA ARG A 302 -14.41 3.76 -28.71
C ARG A 302 -14.79 4.99 -27.89
N GLY A 303 -13.93 5.99 -27.93
CA GLY A 303 -14.14 7.30 -27.28
C GLY A 303 -14.14 8.43 -28.31
N GLU A 304 -14.19 9.67 -27.80
CA GLU A 304 -14.10 10.88 -28.63
C GLU A 304 -12.74 11.00 -29.34
N ASP A 305 -11.68 10.50 -28.70
CA ASP A 305 -10.31 10.49 -29.21
C ASP A 305 -10.03 9.36 -30.21
N GLY A 306 -11.04 8.56 -30.56
CA GLY A 306 -10.95 7.45 -31.51
C GLY A 306 -11.12 6.08 -30.88
N THR A 307 -10.74 5.05 -31.63
CA THR A 307 -10.79 3.65 -31.18
C THR A 307 -9.43 3.24 -30.61
N LEU A 308 -9.42 2.78 -29.36
CA LEU A 308 -8.26 2.15 -28.75
C LEU A 308 -8.42 0.63 -28.84
N ALA A 309 -7.33 -0.06 -29.17
CA ALA A 309 -7.28 -1.51 -29.21
C ALA A 309 -6.26 -2.01 -28.18
N PHE A 310 -6.67 -2.98 -27.39
CA PHE A 310 -5.87 -3.61 -26.35
C PHE A 310 -5.64 -5.08 -26.73
N ARG A 311 -4.42 -5.54 -26.57
CA ARG A 311 -4.02 -6.94 -26.75
C ARG A 311 -3.96 -7.61 -25.39
N LYS A 312 -4.07 -8.94 -25.39
CA LYS A 312 -3.77 -9.73 -24.21
C LYS A 312 -2.33 -9.44 -23.74
N GLY A 313 -2.19 -9.10 -22.46
CA GLY A 313 -0.92 -8.78 -21.82
C GLY A 313 -0.62 -7.29 -21.75
N ASP A 314 -1.35 -6.45 -22.49
CA ASP A 314 -1.15 -5.00 -22.45
C ASP A 314 -1.36 -4.49 -21.02
N LEU A 315 -0.38 -3.73 -20.54
CA LEU A 315 -0.42 -3.11 -19.22
C LEU A 315 -1.27 -1.85 -19.30
N MET A 316 -2.40 -1.84 -18.62
CA MET A 316 -3.34 -0.71 -18.68
C MET A 316 -3.14 0.27 -17.52
N ARG A 317 -2.62 -0.22 -16.39
CA ARG A 317 -2.36 0.59 -15.21
C ARG A 317 -1.18 0.02 -14.45
N LEU A 318 -0.30 0.88 -13.99
CA LEU A 318 0.74 0.52 -13.03
C LEU A 318 1.15 1.75 -12.26
N THR A 319 0.68 1.82 -11.02
CA THR A 319 0.93 2.94 -10.10
C THR A 319 1.36 2.36 -8.75
N VAL A 320 2.42 2.92 -8.17
CA VAL A 320 2.86 2.59 -6.81
C VAL A 320 2.91 3.86 -6.00
N GLN A 321 2.19 3.88 -4.90
CA GLN A 321 2.23 4.96 -3.91
C GLN A 321 3.57 4.91 -3.18
N VAL A 322 4.29 6.02 -3.24
CA VAL A 322 5.60 6.19 -2.59
C VAL A 322 5.43 6.83 -1.22
N LYS A 323 4.59 7.86 -1.15
CA LYS A 323 4.38 8.64 0.08
C LYS A 323 3.04 9.34 0.05
N THR A 324 2.40 9.46 1.20
CA THR A 324 1.22 10.29 1.40
C THR A 324 1.32 11.05 2.72
N GLY A 325 0.54 12.12 2.86
CA GLY A 325 0.50 12.88 4.11
C GLY A 325 -0.37 14.12 4.03
N ILE A 326 -0.39 14.88 5.13
CA ILE A 326 -1.08 16.16 5.23
C ILE A 326 0.00 17.23 5.43
N VAL A 327 -0.07 18.30 4.65
CA VAL A 327 0.88 19.43 4.71
C VAL A 327 0.12 20.76 4.75
N ASP A 328 0.78 21.81 5.23
CA ASP A 328 0.14 23.12 5.38
C ASP A 328 -0.01 23.85 4.03
N ASP A 329 0.92 23.67 3.10
CA ASP A 329 0.89 24.32 1.79
C ASP A 329 1.22 23.37 0.63
N ALA A 330 0.62 23.64 -0.54
CA ALA A 330 1.00 23.01 -1.79
C ALA A 330 2.49 23.25 -2.13
N GLY A 331 3.20 22.18 -2.46
CA GLY A 331 4.64 22.17 -2.73
C GLY A 331 5.49 21.65 -1.56
N GLN A 332 4.91 21.52 -0.36
CA GLN A 332 5.60 20.93 0.79
C GLN A 332 5.61 19.40 0.72
N LEU A 333 6.62 18.79 1.34
CA LEU A 333 6.66 17.34 1.56
C LEU A 333 6.36 17.06 3.05
N PRO A 334 5.63 15.98 3.37
CA PRO A 334 5.34 15.59 4.75
C PRO A 334 6.55 15.02 5.49
#